data_AF-A0A8H7BEE0-F1
#
_entry.id   AF-A0A8H7BEE0-F1
#
_cell.length_a   1.000
_cell.length_b   1.000
_cell.length_c   1.000
_cell.angle_alpha   90.00
_cell.angle_beta   90.00
_cell.angle_gamma   90.00
#
_symmetry.space_group_name_H-M   'P 1'
#
loop_
_entity.id
_entity.type
_entity.pdbx_description
1 polymer ?
#
loop_
_entity_poly.entity_id
_entity_poly.type
_entity_poly.pdbx_seq_one_letter_code
_entity_poly.pdbx_strand_id
1 'polypeptide(L)'
;MSHNLFTPLKVGQITLQHRVSMAPMTRFRASDDYVPTDLIVKYYEQRAGRPGTLLISEGSFARERAGGIGNIPGFWTQEQLAGWSKVFDAVHAKGSFMFVQIDNLGKAASSEYMAERGLDVVSSVDIPSEDGKSLTARALTTAEVKEFVQDIVTAGKNAVEAGADGVEIHAAN
;
A
#
# COMPACT_ATOMS: atom_id res chain seq x y z
N MET A 1 9.23 37.24 1.76
CA MET A 1 9.32 36.48 0.49
C MET A 1 8.65 35.13 0.69
N SER A 2 7.76 34.71 -0.21
CA SER A 2 7.13 33.39 -0.15
C SER A 2 8.15 32.32 -0.56
N HIS A 3 8.55 31.43 0.36
CA HIS A 3 9.41 30.30 0.04
C HIS A 3 8.69 29.30 -0.87
N ASN A 4 9.38 28.78 -1.88
CA ASN A 4 8.84 27.83 -2.86
C ASN A 4 8.13 26.63 -2.19
N LEU A 5 8.66 26.18 -1.04
CA LEU A 5 8.11 25.09 -0.24
C LEU A 5 6.65 25.31 0.22
N PHE A 6 6.25 26.56 0.46
CA PHE A 6 4.92 26.92 0.98
C PHE A 6 3.99 27.49 -0.10
N THR A 7 4.33 27.27 -1.37
CA THR A 7 3.46 27.63 -2.49
C THR A 7 2.60 26.43 -2.90
N PRO A 8 1.37 26.66 -3.39
CA PRO A 8 0.54 25.59 -3.90
C PRO A 8 1.19 24.80 -5.04
N LEU A 9 0.82 23.52 -5.15
CA LEU A 9 1.28 22.62 -6.21
C LEU A 9 0.13 21.74 -6.67
N LYS A 10 -0.15 21.73 -7.97
CA LYS A 10 -1.10 20.80 -8.56
C LYS A 10 -0.43 19.44 -8.76
N VAL A 11 -1.06 18.38 -8.25
CA VAL A 11 -0.62 16.98 -8.41
C VAL A 11 -1.83 16.19 -8.91
N GLY A 12 -1.80 15.72 -10.16
CA GLY A 12 -2.97 15.08 -10.76
C GLY A 12 -4.21 15.99 -10.74
N GLN A 13 -5.28 15.54 -10.07
CA GLN A 13 -6.54 16.29 -9.92
C GLN A 13 -6.61 17.12 -8.63
N ILE A 14 -5.66 16.97 -7.71
CA ILE A 14 -5.65 17.69 -6.43
C ILE A 14 -4.72 18.90 -6.47
N THR A 15 -5.01 19.90 -5.65
CA THR A 15 -4.15 21.09 -5.47
C THR A 15 -3.71 21.17 -4.02
N LEU A 16 -2.43 20.88 -3.77
CA LEU A 16 -1.82 20.97 -2.46
C LEU A 16 -1.60 22.44 -2.09
N GLN A 17 -1.66 22.76 -0.80
CA GLN A 17 -1.41 24.12 -0.29
C GLN A 17 0.07 24.38 0.03
N HIS A 18 0.88 23.34 0.02
CA HIS A 18 2.33 23.37 0.18
C HIS A 18 2.97 22.12 -0.41
N ARG A 19 4.30 22.09 -0.46
CA ARG A 19 5.08 21.01 -1.09
C ARG A 19 5.73 20.05 -0.10
N VAL A 20 5.24 20.03 1.14
CA VAL A 20 5.57 18.99 2.14
C VAL A 20 4.52 17.90 2.04
N SER A 21 4.97 16.66 1.83
CA SER A 21 4.15 15.45 1.89
C SER A 21 4.68 14.50 2.96
N MET A 22 3.81 13.61 3.43
CA MET A 22 4.24 12.48 4.25
C MET A 22 4.58 11.29 3.35
N ALA A 23 5.81 10.81 3.47
CA ALA A 23 6.27 9.59 2.79
C ALA A 23 5.58 8.32 3.35
N PRO A 24 5.49 7.26 2.54
CA PRO A 24 4.99 5.95 2.96
C PRO A 24 5.83 5.39 4.12
N MET A 25 5.19 4.88 5.16
CA MET A 25 5.86 4.34 6.34
C MET A 25 5.07 3.15 6.90
N THR A 26 5.51 1.94 6.58
CA THR A 26 4.89 0.70 7.09
C THR A 26 4.93 0.61 8.60
N ARG A 27 3.77 0.35 9.22
CA ARG A 27 3.64 0.33 10.67
C ARG A 27 3.21 -1.02 11.23
N PHE A 28 2.68 -1.99 10.48
CA PHE A 28 2.24 -3.26 11.08
C PHE A 28 1.08 -3.09 12.10
N ARG A 29 0.12 -2.20 11.81
CA ARG A 29 -1.00 -1.87 12.73
C ARG A 29 -2.38 -2.28 12.18
N ALA A 30 -2.43 -2.98 11.05
CA ALA A 30 -3.66 -3.59 10.56
C ALA A 30 -3.99 -4.84 11.39
N SER A 31 -5.24 -5.29 11.33
CA SER A 31 -5.63 -6.59 11.91
C SER A 31 -4.93 -7.75 11.21
N ASP A 32 -5.11 -8.96 11.74
CA ASP A 32 -4.61 -10.19 11.10
C ASP A 32 -5.31 -10.46 9.75
N ASP A 33 -6.49 -9.87 9.54
CA ASP A 33 -7.25 -9.90 8.28
C ASP A 33 -6.92 -8.71 7.34
N TYR A 34 -5.80 -8.02 7.60
CA TYR A 34 -5.31 -6.88 6.82
C TYR A 34 -6.26 -5.68 6.81
N VAL A 35 -7.14 -5.55 7.82
CA VAL A 35 -8.10 -4.44 7.92
C VAL A 35 -7.46 -3.25 8.66
N PRO A 36 -7.53 -2.03 8.11
CA PRO A 36 -7.11 -0.84 8.84
C PRO A 36 -7.86 -0.69 10.17
N THR A 37 -7.10 -0.49 11.26
CA THR A 37 -7.66 -0.31 12.61
C THR A 37 -7.93 1.16 12.92
N ASP A 38 -8.69 1.42 14.00
CA ASP A 38 -8.95 2.79 14.47
C ASP A 38 -7.65 3.56 14.81
N LEU A 39 -6.58 2.85 15.17
CA LEU A 39 -5.26 3.44 15.37
C LEU A 39 -4.68 4.00 14.06
N ILE A 40 -4.88 3.31 12.93
CA ILE A 40 -4.46 3.79 11.61
C ILE A 40 -5.27 5.02 11.21
N VAL A 41 -6.58 5.01 11.45
CA VAL A 41 -7.45 6.19 11.23
C VAL A 41 -6.92 7.39 12.02
N LYS A 42 -6.69 7.20 13.34
CA LYS A 42 -6.18 8.27 14.19
C LYS A 42 -4.79 8.75 13.76
N TYR A 43 -3.94 7.84 13.32
CA TYR A 43 -2.59 8.12 12.88
C TYR A 43 -2.58 9.09 11.70
N TYR A 44 -3.31 8.77 10.62
CA TYR A 44 -3.39 9.63 9.44
C TYR A 44 -4.15 10.93 9.69
N GLU A 45 -5.22 10.90 10.51
CA GLU A 45 -5.94 12.11 10.94
C GLU A 45 -4.98 13.14 11.58
N GLN A 46 -4.07 12.69 12.43
CA GLN A 46 -3.08 13.56 13.07
C GLN A 46 -2.06 14.16 12.08
N ARG A 47 -1.70 13.41 11.02
CA ARG A 47 -0.76 13.87 9.99
C ARG A 47 -1.38 14.79 8.96
N ALA A 48 -2.70 14.76 8.84
CA ALA A 48 -3.48 15.71 8.05
C ALA A 48 -3.68 17.08 8.73
N GLY A 49 -2.96 17.37 9.82
CA GLY A 49 -3.16 18.56 10.67
C GLY A 49 -2.99 19.92 9.98
N ARG A 50 -2.39 19.97 8.78
CA ARG A 50 -2.33 21.17 7.94
C ARG A 50 -3.18 20.95 6.67
N PRO A 51 -4.23 21.75 6.41
CA PRO A 51 -5.04 21.60 5.21
C PRO A 51 -4.20 21.70 3.93
N GLY A 52 -4.56 20.89 2.93
CA GLY A 52 -3.87 20.78 1.65
C GLY A 52 -2.56 19.98 1.70
N THR A 53 -2.37 19.15 2.73
CA THR A 53 -1.23 18.21 2.81
C THR A 53 -1.51 16.97 1.97
N LEU A 54 -0.49 16.47 1.27
CA LEU A 54 -0.51 15.12 0.69
C LEU A 54 0.07 14.12 1.68
N LEU A 55 -0.68 13.06 1.98
CA LEU A 55 -0.21 11.89 2.70
C LEU A 55 -0.11 10.70 1.74
N ILE A 56 0.94 9.90 1.85
CA ILE A 56 1.04 8.61 1.16
C ILE A 56 0.93 7.53 2.22
N SER A 57 0.08 6.52 1.97
CA SER A 57 -0.16 5.43 2.93
C SER A 57 1.10 4.59 3.18
N GLU A 58 1.06 3.74 4.19
CA GLU A 58 1.97 2.60 4.25
C GLU A 58 1.81 1.69 3.04
N GLY A 59 2.86 0.91 2.74
CA GLY A 59 2.78 -0.14 1.74
C GLY A 59 1.61 -1.06 2.07
N SER A 60 0.74 -1.26 1.09
CA SER A 60 -0.50 -2.00 1.26
C SER A 60 -0.63 -3.03 0.15
N PHE A 61 -1.06 -4.25 0.50
CA PHE A 61 -1.02 -5.36 -0.44
C PHE A 61 -2.23 -5.36 -1.37
N ALA A 62 -1.98 -5.63 -2.65
CA ALA A 62 -3.04 -5.75 -3.66
C ALA A 62 -3.88 -7.03 -3.46
N ARG A 63 -3.23 -8.10 -2.98
CA ARG A 63 -3.80 -9.41 -2.65
C ARG A 63 -2.97 -10.05 -1.55
N GLU A 64 -3.52 -11.09 -0.92
CA GLU A 64 -2.79 -11.92 0.04
C GLU A 64 -1.48 -12.48 -0.55
N ARG A 65 -1.52 -12.99 -1.79
CA ARG A 65 -0.33 -13.52 -2.49
C ARG A 65 0.75 -12.48 -2.85
N ALA A 66 0.46 -11.19 -2.73
CA ALA A 66 1.44 -10.11 -2.92
C ALA A 66 2.10 -9.70 -1.59
N GLY A 67 1.60 -10.22 -0.47
CA GLY A 67 2.12 -9.97 0.86
C GLY A 67 3.29 -10.88 1.20
N GLY A 68 3.28 -11.41 2.43
CA GLY A 68 4.40 -12.18 2.97
C GLY A 68 4.78 -11.83 4.40
N ILE A 69 4.07 -10.88 5.00
CA ILE A 69 4.19 -10.49 6.41
C ILE A 69 2.80 -10.07 6.92
N GLY A 70 2.58 -10.21 8.23
CA GLY A 70 1.29 -9.89 8.87
C GLY A 70 1.10 -8.41 9.20
N ASN A 71 -0.15 -8.06 9.56
CA ASN A 71 -0.55 -6.73 10.07
C ASN A 71 -0.29 -5.54 9.14
N ILE A 72 -0.15 -5.81 7.84
CA ILE A 72 -0.15 -4.82 6.77
C ILE A 72 -1.58 -4.65 6.25
N PRO A 73 -2.03 -3.45 5.88
CA PRO A 73 -3.37 -3.31 5.31
C PRO A 73 -3.49 -3.80 3.86
N GLY A 74 -4.70 -4.23 3.48
CA GLY A 74 -5.02 -4.78 2.15
C GLY A 74 -6.09 -4.01 1.38
N PHE A 75 -6.31 -4.37 0.11
CA PHE A 75 -7.30 -3.76 -0.79
C PHE A 75 -8.15 -4.77 -1.59
N TRP A 76 -8.43 -5.95 -1.04
CA TRP A 76 -9.18 -7.00 -1.75
C TRP A 76 -10.51 -7.43 -1.14
N THR A 77 -10.77 -7.17 0.14
CA THR A 77 -12.06 -7.50 0.78
C THR A 77 -12.86 -6.24 1.12
N GLN A 78 -14.18 -6.38 1.25
CA GLN A 78 -15.04 -5.24 1.59
C GLN A 78 -14.74 -4.68 2.98
N GLU A 79 -14.35 -5.53 3.92
CA GLU A 79 -13.96 -5.14 5.28
C GLU A 79 -12.70 -4.27 5.26
N GLN A 80 -11.72 -4.63 4.43
CA GLN A 80 -10.50 -3.84 4.24
C GLN A 80 -10.83 -2.47 3.63
N LEU A 81 -11.66 -2.44 2.59
CA LEU A 81 -12.09 -1.18 1.95
C LEU A 81 -12.90 -0.30 2.90
N ALA A 82 -13.77 -0.87 3.73
CA ALA A 82 -14.50 -0.13 4.76
C ALA A 82 -13.56 0.44 5.83
N GLY A 83 -12.51 -0.29 6.21
CA GLY A 83 -11.46 0.21 7.09
C GLY A 83 -10.71 1.40 6.45
N TRP A 84 -10.33 1.28 5.19
CA TRP A 84 -9.66 2.35 4.44
C TRP A 84 -10.53 3.59 4.23
N SER A 85 -11.81 3.41 3.92
CA SER A 85 -12.76 4.51 3.74
C SER A 85 -12.79 5.42 4.98
N LYS A 86 -12.79 4.85 6.19
CA LYS A 86 -12.67 5.62 7.45
C LYS A 86 -11.37 6.43 7.54
N VAL A 87 -10.26 5.88 7.05
CA VAL A 87 -8.96 6.58 7.02
C VAL A 87 -9.04 7.78 6.07
N PHE A 88 -9.56 7.59 4.86
CA PHE A 88 -9.71 8.65 3.87
C PHE A 88 -10.64 9.75 4.37
N ASP A 89 -11.82 9.39 4.90
CA ASP A 89 -12.77 10.33 5.49
C ASP A 89 -12.11 11.21 6.57
N ALA A 90 -11.30 10.61 7.44
CA ALA A 90 -10.60 11.35 8.50
C ALA A 90 -9.55 12.33 7.94
N VAL A 91 -8.85 11.98 6.86
CA VAL A 91 -7.88 12.86 6.19
C VAL A 91 -8.59 13.98 5.43
N HIS A 92 -9.64 13.65 4.68
CA HIS A 92 -10.46 14.58 3.91
C HIS A 92 -11.19 15.58 4.80
N ALA A 93 -11.65 15.16 5.98
CA ALA A 93 -12.25 16.04 6.98
C ALA A 93 -11.28 17.14 7.48
N LYS A 94 -9.96 16.96 7.34
CA LYS A 94 -8.95 18.00 7.60
C LYS A 94 -8.60 18.84 6.38
N GLY A 95 -9.27 18.62 5.25
CA GLY A 95 -8.99 19.26 3.97
C GLY A 95 -7.63 18.85 3.38
N SER A 96 -7.14 17.65 3.71
CA SER A 96 -5.91 17.07 3.15
C SER A 96 -6.24 15.94 2.19
N PHE A 97 -5.23 15.41 1.51
CA PHE A 97 -5.36 14.40 0.46
C PHE A 97 -4.52 13.17 0.79
N MET A 98 -4.92 12.01 0.28
CA MET A 98 -4.22 10.76 0.52
C MET A 98 -4.09 9.91 -0.74
N PHE A 99 -2.86 9.53 -1.05
CA PHE A 99 -2.57 8.48 -2.03
C PHE A 99 -2.32 7.17 -1.28
N VAL A 100 -2.68 6.05 -1.89
CA VAL A 100 -2.33 4.72 -1.37
C VAL A 100 -1.12 4.16 -2.08
N GLN A 101 -0.17 3.62 -1.34
CA GLN A 101 0.97 2.91 -1.90
C GLN A 101 0.63 1.42 -2.04
N ILE A 102 0.56 0.91 -3.27
CA ILE A 102 0.31 -0.50 -3.55
C ILE A 102 1.65 -1.23 -3.69
N ASP A 103 1.81 -2.26 -2.88
CA ASP A 103 3.05 -3.01 -2.72
C ASP A 103 2.91 -4.48 -3.10
N ASN A 104 4.04 -5.09 -3.46
CA ASN A 104 4.22 -6.51 -3.72
C ASN A 104 5.63 -6.91 -3.28
N LEU A 105 5.72 -7.70 -2.21
CA LEU A 105 7.01 -8.04 -1.61
C LEU A 105 7.89 -8.93 -2.50
N GLY A 106 7.27 -9.73 -3.38
CA GLY A 106 7.98 -10.73 -4.18
C GLY A 106 8.94 -11.56 -3.32
N LYS A 107 10.23 -11.55 -3.67
CA LYS A 107 11.27 -12.33 -2.96
C LYS A 107 11.53 -11.90 -1.51
N ALA A 108 11.05 -10.72 -1.09
CA ALA A 108 11.21 -10.23 0.28
C ALA A 108 10.12 -10.78 1.22
N ALA A 109 9.12 -11.50 0.69
CA ALA A 109 8.11 -12.18 1.49
C ALA A 109 8.75 -13.22 2.43
N SER A 110 8.22 -13.36 3.65
CA SER A 110 8.63 -14.43 4.55
C SER A 110 8.15 -15.79 4.02
N SER A 111 9.09 -16.69 3.76
CA SER A 111 8.78 -18.04 3.28
C SER A 111 7.90 -18.82 4.26
N GLU A 112 8.12 -18.66 5.57
CA GLU A 112 7.30 -19.28 6.62
C GLU A 112 5.86 -18.77 6.55
N TYR A 113 5.69 -17.44 6.49
CA TYR A 113 4.38 -16.80 6.44
C TYR A 113 3.57 -17.23 5.21
N MET A 114 4.24 -17.34 4.07
CA MET A 114 3.63 -17.77 2.80
C MET A 114 3.30 -19.26 2.84
N ALA A 115 4.20 -20.11 3.36
CA ALA A 115 3.98 -21.55 3.47
C ALA A 115 2.80 -21.91 4.37
N GLU A 116 2.62 -21.23 5.51
CA GLU A 116 1.45 -21.40 6.40
C GLU A 116 0.12 -21.13 5.68
N ARG A 117 0.14 -20.32 4.61
CA ARG A 117 -1.01 -19.96 3.77
C ARG A 117 -1.10 -20.77 2.48
N GLY A 118 -0.19 -21.72 2.27
CA GLY A 118 -0.11 -22.49 1.03
C GLY A 118 0.21 -21.64 -0.20
N LEU A 119 0.97 -20.55 -0.01
CA LEU A 119 1.37 -19.63 -1.07
C LEU A 119 2.88 -19.74 -1.35
N ASP A 120 3.25 -19.51 -2.61
CA ASP A 120 4.64 -19.46 -3.04
C ASP A 120 5.23 -18.07 -2.78
N VAL A 121 6.50 -18.02 -2.36
CA VAL A 121 7.32 -16.82 -2.55
C VAL A 121 7.74 -16.75 -4.01
N VAL A 122 7.55 -15.59 -4.65
CA VAL A 122 7.76 -15.41 -6.09
C VAL A 122 8.74 -14.29 -6.41
N SER A 123 9.40 -14.39 -7.55
CA SER A 123 10.42 -13.44 -8.01
C SER A 123 10.48 -13.38 -9.55
N SER A 124 11.34 -12.54 -10.09
CA SER A 124 11.62 -12.49 -11.54
C SER A 124 12.46 -13.67 -12.03
N VAL A 125 13.17 -14.35 -11.12
CA VAL A 125 14.02 -15.52 -11.38
C VAL A 125 13.90 -16.51 -10.23
N ASP A 126 14.24 -17.77 -10.48
CA ASP A 126 14.35 -18.76 -9.41
C ASP A 126 15.52 -18.39 -8.49
N ILE A 127 15.26 -18.38 -7.18
CA ILE A 127 16.26 -18.12 -6.15
C ILE A 127 16.45 -19.41 -5.35
N PRO A 128 17.59 -20.11 -5.51
CA PRO A 128 17.88 -21.31 -4.74
C PRO A 128 18.00 -21.00 -3.25
N SER A 129 17.61 -21.96 -2.40
CA SER A 129 18.00 -21.99 -0.98
C SER A 129 19.48 -22.32 -0.82
N GLU A 130 20.02 -22.10 0.38
CA GLU A 130 21.43 -22.39 0.70
C GLU A 130 21.80 -23.86 0.46
N ASP A 131 20.85 -24.78 0.63
CA ASP A 131 21.06 -26.21 0.38
C ASP A 131 21.07 -26.59 -1.12
N GLY A 132 20.72 -25.65 -2.01
CA GLY A 132 20.62 -25.83 -3.46
C GLY A 132 19.55 -26.82 -3.92
N LYS A 133 18.72 -27.34 -3.01
CA LYS A 133 17.71 -28.39 -3.30
C LYS A 133 16.29 -27.84 -3.35
N SER A 134 16.05 -26.69 -2.73
CA SER A 134 14.77 -25.99 -2.76
C SER A 134 14.90 -24.57 -3.29
N LEU A 135 13.78 -23.87 -3.45
CA LEU A 135 13.74 -22.46 -3.84
C LEU A 135 13.26 -21.63 -2.66
N THR A 136 13.94 -20.52 -2.41
CA THR A 136 13.44 -19.47 -1.51
C THR A 136 12.44 -18.56 -2.21
N ALA A 137 12.52 -18.46 -3.54
CA ALA A 137 11.52 -17.82 -4.38
C ALA A 137 11.51 -18.46 -5.78
N ARG A 138 10.32 -18.68 -6.34
CA ARG A 138 10.13 -19.20 -7.70
C ARG A 138 9.99 -18.07 -8.73
N ALA A 139 10.51 -18.26 -9.92
CA ALA A 139 10.27 -17.37 -11.05
C ALA A 139 8.79 -17.36 -11.44
N LEU A 140 8.23 -16.16 -11.63
CA LEU A 140 6.92 -15.99 -12.23
C LEU A 140 6.94 -16.39 -13.70
N THR A 141 5.90 -17.11 -14.12
CA THR A 141 5.58 -17.28 -15.54
C THR A 141 4.99 -15.99 -16.12
N THR A 142 5.03 -15.85 -17.45
CA THR A 142 4.41 -14.71 -18.13
C THR A 142 2.91 -14.58 -17.85
N ALA A 143 2.21 -15.70 -17.64
CA ALA A 143 0.81 -15.68 -17.27
C ALA A 143 0.62 -15.09 -15.87
N GLU A 144 1.37 -15.58 -14.88
CA GLU A 144 1.29 -15.08 -13.51
C GLU A 144 1.66 -13.59 -13.41
N VAL A 145 2.67 -13.12 -14.16
CA VAL A 145 2.99 -11.68 -14.23
C VAL A 145 1.76 -10.85 -14.62
N LYS A 146 0.98 -11.31 -15.61
CA LYS A 146 -0.25 -10.61 -16.01
C LYS A 146 -1.30 -10.62 -14.91
N GLU A 147 -1.40 -11.70 -14.15
CA GLU A 147 -2.34 -11.75 -13.02
C GLU A 147 -1.94 -10.79 -11.90
N PHE A 148 -0.65 -10.70 -11.55
CA PHE A 148 -0.14 -9.72 -10.57
C PHE A 148 -0.39 -8.27 -11.04
N VAL A 149 -0.26 -8.00 -12.34
CA VAL A 149 -0.64 -6.69 -12.90
C VAL A 149 -2.13 -6.43 -12.68
N GLN A 150 -3.00 -7.42 -12.89
CA GLN A 150 -4.44 -7.26 -12.64
C GLN A 150 -4.78 -7.09 -11.17
N ASP A 151 -4.01 -7.70 -10.26
CA ASP A 151 -4.15 -7.49 -8.83
C ASP A 151 -3.88 -6.03 -8.47
N ILE A 152 -2.78 -5.46 -8.95
CA ILE A 152 -2.44 -4.04 -8.76
C ILE A 152 -3.54 -3.13 -9.34
N VAL A 153 -4.02 -3.43 -10.55
CA VAL A 153 -5.12 -2.67 -11.18
C VAL A 153 -6.39 -2.72 -10.35
N THR A 154 -6.76 -3.91 -9.86
CA THR A 154 -7.96 -4.10 -9.06
C THR A 154 -7.86 -3.38 -7.72
N ALA A 155 -6.73 -3.54 -7.02
CA ALA A 155 -6.48 -2.85 -5.76
C ALA A 155 -6.49 -1.31 -5.94
N GLY A 156 -5.92 -0.80 -7.02
CA GLY A 156 -5.95 0.63 -7.34
C GLY A 156 -7.37 1.15 -7.57
N LYS A 157 -8.21 0.41 -8.30
CA LYS A 157 -9.63 0.75 -8.46
C LYS A 157 -10.36 0.73 -7.12
N ASN A 158 -10.19 -0.33 -6.34
CA ASN A 158 -10.81 -0.48 -5.04
C ASN A 158 -10.41 0.67 -4.08
N ALA A 159 -9.15 1.08 -4.09
CA ALA A 159 -8.68 2.19 -3.28
C ALA A 159 -9.35 3.52 -3.65
N VAL A 160 -9.45 3.82 -4.95
CA VAL A 160 -10.13 5.03 -5.43
C VAL A 160 -11.63 4.98 -5.12
N GLU A 161 -12.27 3.82 -5.32
CA GLU A 161 -13.69 3.59 -4.98
C GLU A 161 -13.94 3.76 -3.47
N ALA A 162 -12.98 3.37 -2.63
CA ALA A 162 -13.05 3.56 -1.18
C ALA A 162 -12.79 5.00 -0.73
N GLY A 163 -12.24 5.87 -1.59
CA GLY A 163 -12.05 7.30 -1.32
C GLY A 163 -10.61 7.82 -1.45
N ALA A 164 -9.65 7.03 -1.94
CA ALA A 164 -8.30 7.55 -2.17
C ALA A 164 -8.27 8.61 -3.29
N ASP A 165 -7.43 9.64 -3.13
CA ASP A 165 -7.22 10.67 -4.16
C ASP A 165 -6.32 10.20 -5.32
N GLY A 166 -5.63 9.09 -5.12
CA GLY A 166 -4.72 8.51 -6.08
C GLY A 166 -3.98 7.28 -5.54
N VAL A 167 -3.14 6.72 -6.40
CA VAL A 167 -2.37 5.51 -6.14
C VAL A 167 -0.91 5.79 -6.48
N GLU A 168 -0.01 5.39 -5.58
CA GLU A 168 1.42 5.24 -5.81
C GLU A 168 1.75 3.76 -6.01
N ILE A 169 2.51 3.45 -7.07
CA ILE A 169 2.96 2.08 -7.33
C ILE A 169 4.35 1.90 -6.70
N HIS A 170 4.48 0.98 -5.74
CA HIS A 170 5.77 0.67 -5.13
C HIS A 170 6.62 -0.16 -6.09
N ALA A 171 7.48 0.51 -6.85
CA ALA A 171 8.49 -0.11 -7.72
C ALA A 171 9.92 0.15 -7.22
N ALA A 172 10.06 0.26 -5.89
CA ALA A 172 11.33 0.51 -5.21
C ALA A 172 11.76 -0.73 -4.39
N ASN A 173 12.33 -0.50 -3.21
CA ASN A 173 12.92 -1.46 -2.26
C ASN A 173 12.31 -2.86 -2.21
#